data_AF-A0A522QXJ5-F1
#
_entry.id   AF-A0A522QXJ5-F1
#
_cell.length_a   1.000
_cell.length_b   1.000
_cell.length_c   1.000
_cell.angle_alpha   90.00
_cell.angle_beta   90.00
_cell.angle_gamma   90.00
#
_symmetry.space_group_name_H-M   'P 1'
#
loop_
_entity.id
_entity.type
_entity.pdbx_description
1 polymer ?
#
loop_
_entity_poly.entity_id
_entity_poly.type
_entity_poly.pdbx_seq_one_letter_code
_entity_poly.pdbx_strand_id
1 'polypeptide(L)' 'VRGAFVADFDGAVPEYIAMLDDVFTTGATLAECVRVLKRAGVARVDVWALARAPAAR' A
#
# COMPACT_ATOMS: atom_id res chain seq x y z
N VAL A 1 -9.94 4.00 6.17
CA VAL A 1 -9.94 4.18 7.65
C VAL A 1 -8.54 4.59 8.06
N ARG A 2 -8.36 5.69 8.80
CA ARG A 2 -7.04 6.10 9.30
C ARG A 2 -6.66 5.26 10.52
N GLY A 3 -5.40 4.83 10.60
CA GLY A 3 -4.88 4.06 11.74
C GLY A 3 -5.21 2.56 11.72
N ALA A 4 -5.74 2.03 10.62
CA ALA A 4 -6.05 0.60 10.49
C ALA A 4 -4.82 -0.28 10.22
N PHE A 5 -3.69 0.30 9.83
CA PHE A 5 -2.48 -0.41 9.43
C PHE A 5 -1.26 0.09 10.22
N VAL A 6 -0.35 -0.84 10.52
CA VAL A 6 0.96 -0.59 11.12
C VAL A 6 2.00 -1.33 10.28
N ALA A 7 3.15 -0.69 10.05
CA ALA A 7 4.33 -1.34 9.49
C ALA A 7 5.29 -1.57 10.64
N ASP A 8 5.57 -2.85 10.89
CA ASP A 8 6.50 -3.30 11.91
C ASP A 8 7.50 -4.23 11.22
N PHE A 9 8.77 -3.84 11.26
CA PHE A 9 9.85 -4.57 10.61
C PHE A 9 10.78 -5.09 11.69
N ASP A 10 11.04 -6.40 11.68
CA ASP A 10 12.11 -6.97 12.48
C ASP A 10 13.44 -6.78 11.72
N GLY A 11 14.25 -5.82 12.17
CA GLY A 11 15.52 -5.46 11.55
C GLY A 11 15.44 -4.29 10.57
N ALA A 12 16.23 -4.36 9.49
CA ALA A 12 16.37 -3.25 8.54
C ALA A 12 15.10 -3.05 7.69
N VAL A 13 14.72 -1.79 7.48
CA VAL A 13 13.58 -1.43 6.63
C VAL A 13 13.92 -1.76 5.16
N PRO A 14 13.06 -2.49 4.43
CA PRO A 14 13.29 -2.75 3.03
C PRO A 14 13.32 -1.46 2.20
N GLU A 15 14.25 -1.36 1.26
CA GLU A 15 14.30 -0.21 0.34
C GLU A 15 13.12 -0.22 -0.64
N TYR A 16 12.66 -1.40 -1.04
CA TYR A 16 11.60 -1.58 -2.03
C TYR A 16 10.58 -2.65 -1.62
N ILE A 17 9.30 -2.30 -1.69
CA ILE A 17 8.17 -3.21 -1.47
C ILE A 17 7.23 -3.15 -2.68
N ALA A 18 6.87 -4.32 -3.21
CA ALA A 18 5.79 -4.47 -4.17
C ALA A 18 4.54 -5.01 -3.46
N MET A 19 3.42 -4.29 -3.57
CA MET A 19 2.12 -4.70 -3.06
C MET A 19 1.28 -5.24 -4.21
N LEU A 20 0.65 -6.39 -4.00
CA LEU A 20 -0.24 -7.03 -4.98
C LEU A 20 -1.66 -7.11 -4.41
N ASP A 21 -2.63 -6.74 -5.23
CA ASP A 21 -4.06 -6.82 -4.94
C ASP A 21 -4.80 -7.50 -6.11
N ASP A 22 -6.01 -8.01 -5.87
CA ASP A 22 -6.82 -8.57 -6.95
C ASP A 22 -7.54 -7.45 -7.73
N VAL A 23 -8.24 -6.57 -7.04
CA VAL A 23 -9.11 -5.53 -7.59
C VAL A 23 -8.85 -4.19 -6.91
N PHE A 24 -8.29 -3.25 -7.66
CA PHE A 24 -8.14 -1.86 -7.22
C PHE A 24 -9.47 -1.10 -7.36
N THR A 25 -10.03 -0.63 -6.26
CA THR A 25 -11.25 0.19 -6.25
C THR A 25 -10.92 1.69 -6.20
N THR A 26 -11.25 2.38 -5.11
CA THR A 26 -10.87 3.78 -4.86
C THR A 26 -9.40 3.92 -4.51
N GLY A 27 -8.74 2.81 -4.16
CA GLY A 27 -7.38 2.80 -3.66
C GLY A 27 -7.23 3.22 -2.20
N ALA A 28 -8.31 3.50 -1.48
CA ALA A 28 -8.23 3.99 -0.09
C ALA A 28 -7.47 3.03 0.83
N THR A 29 -7.65 1.71 0.66
CA THR A 29 -6.92 0.69 1.43
C THR A 29 -5.42 0.74 1.12
N LEU A 30 -5.06 0.63 -0.16
CA LEU A 30 -3.67 0.62 -0.61
C LEU A 30 -2.96 1.95 -0.32
N ALA A 31 -3.64 3.08 -0.44
CA ALA A 31 -3.10 4.40 -0.09
C ALA A 31 -2.74 4.50 1.40
N GLU A 32 -3.56 3.94 2.28
CA GLU A 32 -3.24 3.90 3.71
C GLU A 32 -2.08 2.97 4.03
N CYS A 33 -2.00 1.79 3.41
CA CYS A 33 -0.84 0.91 3.54
C CYS A 33 0.45 1.59 3.05
N VAL A 34 0.43 2.19 1.86
CA VAL A 34 1.57 2.93 1.30
C VAL A 34 1.97 4.06 2.24
N ARG A 35 1.02 4.82 2.80
CA ARG A 35 1.31 5.89 3.76
C ARG A 35 2.06 5.36 4.98
N VAL A 36 1.65 4.21 5.52
CA VAL A 36 2.29 3.60 6.69
C VAL A 36 3.69 3.08 6.35
N LEU A 37 3.86 2.40 5.22
CA LEU A 37 5.17 1.92 4.74
C LEU A 37 6.15 3.07 4.48
N LYS A 38 5.69 4.16 3.85
CA LYS A 38 6.49 5.36 3.63
C LYS A 38 6.92 6.03 4.93
N ARG A 39 6.02 6.09 5.92
CA ARG A 39 6.36 6.62 7.26
C ARG A 39 7.37 5.75 8.00
N ALA A 40 7.36 4.44 7.74
CA ALA A 40 8.33 3.51 8.30
C ALA A 40 9.70 3.53 7.60
N GLY A 41 9.87 4.32 6.52
CA GLY A 41 11.17 4.54 5.87
C GLY A 41 11.38 3.80 4.55
N VAL A 42 10.36 3.14 4.01
CA VAL A 42 10.48 2.39 2.75
C VAL A 42 10.68 3.35 1.57
N ALA A 43 11.82 3.26 0.88
CA ALA A 43 12.22 4.21 -0.16
C ALA A 43 11.31 4.13 -1.40
N ARG A 44 10.85 2.93 -1.78
CA ARG A 44 9.97 2.70 -2.93
C ARG A 44 8.84 1.73 -2.59
N VAL A 45 7.62 2.07 -2.99
CA VAL A 45 6.47 1.18 -2.87
C VAL A 45 5.73 1.20 -4.20
N ASP A 46 5.62 0.04 -4.84
CA ASP A 46 4.84 -0.14 -6.07
C ASP A 46 3.58 -0.93 -5.74
N VAL A 47 2.48 -0.61 -6.42
CA VAL A 47 1.18 -1.26 -6.19
C VAL A 47 0.64 -1.79 -7.51
N TRP A 48 0.44 -3.11 -7.58
CA TRP A 48 -0.11 -3.79 -8.73
C TRP A 48 -1.45 -4.42 -8.37
N ALA A 49 -2.40 -4.35 -9.30
CA ALA A 49 -3.67 -5.06 -9.18
C ALA A 49 -4.03 -5.69 -10.52
N LEU A 50 -4.67 -6.86 -10.48
CA LEU A 50 -5.09 -7.58 -11.68
C LEU A 50 -6.27 -6.87 -12.38
N ALA A 51 -7.12 -6.22 -11.62
CA ALA A 51 -8.28 -5.51 -12.12
C ALA A 51 -8.43 -4.13 -11.46
N ARG A 52 -9.13 -3.22 -12.14
CA ARG A 52 -9.54 -1.92 -11.61
C ARG A 52 -11.06 -1.83 -11.66
N ALA A 53 -11.69 -1.56 -10.54
CA ALA A 53 -13.13 -1.31 -10.52
C ALA A 53 -13.44 -0.03 -11.31
N PRO A 54 -14.57 0.03 -12.02
CA PRO A 54 -14.97 1.23 -12.76
C PRO A 54 -15.03 2.45 -11.84
N ALA A 55 -14.65 3.61 -12.37
CA ALA A 55 -14.89 4.87 -11.67
C ALA A 55 -16.41 5.02 -11.44
N ALA A 56 -16.80 5.48 -10.24
CA ALA A 56 -18.19 5.87 -10.00
C ALA A 56 -18.57 6.94 -11.03
N ARG A 57 -19.69 6.71 -11.70
CA ARG A 57 -20.19 7.58 -12.78
C ARG A 57 -20.63 8.94 -12.26
#